data_AF-A0A934SY26-F1
#
_entry.id   AF-A0A934SY26-F1
#
_cell.length_a   1.000
_cell.length_b   1.000
_cell.length_c   1.000
_cell.angle_alpha   90.00
_cell.angle_beta   90.00
_cell.angle_gamma   90.00
#
_symmetry.space_group_name_H-M   'P 1'
#
loop_
_entity.id
_entity.type
_entity.pdbx_description
1 polymer ?
#
loop_
_entity_poly.entity_id
_entity_poly.type
_entity_poly.pdbx_seq_one_letter_code
_entity_poly.pdbx_strand_id
1 'polypeptide(L)'
;MRRQTYPPLSKAELEKLRADAGDIPGVAKRRNVTLDAWDLRSESAAAKQHFALGCWLYYYSQRIGLTGPQGLRDRIDCARRIFEAGFANPGYAFFTVFHFGEREFDTLFEMGDGAAVVDALRKLARKSQHQHIKEAFAELGWSLAPVVVQNASQIQLAL
;
A
#
# COMPACT_ATOMS: atom_id res chain seq x y z
N MET A 1 -16.92 2.58 -7.67
CA MET A 1 -16.85 2.86 -6.22
C MET A 1 -16.61 4.34 -6.04
N ARG A 2 -17.43 5.05 -5.25
CA ARG A 2 -17.13 6.44 -4.88
C ARG A 2 -15.81 6.42 -4.08
N ARG A 3 -14.82 7.23 -4.48
CA ARG A 3 -13.58 7.41 -3.71
C ARG A 3 -13.93 8.15 -2.43
N GLN A 4 -13.99 7.43 -1.31
CA GLN A 4 -14.06 8.05 0.01
C GLN A 4 -12.68 8.59 0.37
N THR A 5 -12.64 9.83 0.85
CA THR A 5 -11.40 10.49 1.27
C THR A 5 -10.74 9.76 2.43
N TYR A 6 -11.53 9.35 3.43
CA TYR A 6 -11.05 8.65 4.62
C TYR A 6 -11.61 7.22 4.70
N PRO A 7 -10.88 6.29 5.36
CA PRO A 7 -11.37 4.95 5.66
C PRO A 7 -12.58 4.98 6.62
N PRO A 8 -13.29 3.85 6.78
CA PRO A 8 -14.38 3.72 7.75
C PRO A 8 -13.86 3.63 9.20
N LEU A 9 -13.13 4.67 9.63
CA LEU A 9 -12.70 4.90 11.01
C LEU A 9 -13.70 5.80 11.72
N SER A 10 -13.82 5.66 13.03
CA SER A 10 -14.62 6.55 13.86
C SER A 10 -14.03 7.96 13.90
N LYS A 11 -14.86 8.94 14.26
CA LYS A 11 -14.41 10.32 14.45
C LYS A 11 -13.28 10.43 15.48
N ALA A 12 -13.40 9.69 16.59
CA ALA A 12 -12.41 9.66 17.65
C ALA A 12 -11.06 9.10 17.17
N GLU A 13 -11.07 8.05 16.33
CA GLU A 13 -9.84 7.51 15.74
C GLU A 13 -9.17 8.51 14.79
N LEU A 14 -9.95 9.19 13.95
CA LEU A 14 -9.41 10.22 13.05
C LEU A 14 -8.82 11.42 13.81
N GLU A 15 -9.48 11.87 14.88
CA GLU A 15 -8.98 12.93 15.75
C GLU A 15 -7.69 12.51 16.45
N LYS A 16 -7.64 11.27 16.97
CA LYS A 16 -6.42 10.71 17.56
C LYS A 16 -5.27 10.65 16.56
N LEU A 17 -5.49 10.08 15.37
CA LEU A 17 -4.45 10.02 14.33
C LEU A 17 -3.96 11.41 13.92
N ARG A 18 -4.84 12.41 13.93
CA ARG A 18 -4.47 13.80 13.64
C ARG A 18 -3.61 14.41 14.74
N ALA A 19 -3.95 14.16 16.01
CA ALA A 19 -3.14 14.60 17.14
C ALA A 19 -1.77 13.89 17.14
N ASP A 20 -1.75 12.57 16.92
CA ASP A 20 -0.53 11.76 16.83
C ASP A 20 0.36 12.21 15.66
N ALA A 21 -0.22 12.55 14.50
CA ALA A 21 0.50 13.14 13.36
C ALA A 21 1.11 14.52 13.66
N GLY A 22 0.57 15.24 14.64
CA GLY A 22 1.14 16.51 15.14
C GLY A 22 2.29 16.33 16.13
N ASP A 23 2.48 15.13 16.69
CA ASP A 23 3.47 14.80 17.73
C ASP A 23 4.12 13.42 17.46
N ILE A 24 4.73 13.27 16.28
CA ILE A 24 5.40 12.02 15.89
C ILE A 24 6.48 11.59 16.90
N PRO A 25 7.34 12.49 17.44
CA PRO A 25 8.32 12.10 18.48
C PRO A 25 7.65 11.57 19.76
N GLY A 26 6.55 12.17 20.20
CA GLY A 26 5.82 11.67 21.35
C GLY A 26 5.17 10.31 21.10
N VAL A 27 4.66 10.07 19.88
CA VAL A 27 4.18 8.73 19.48
C VAL A 27 5.32 7.72 19.49
N ALA A 28 6.48 8.07 18.93
CA ALA A 28 7.65 7.19 18.90
C ALA A 28 8.06 6.76 20.32
N LYS A 29 8.09 7.72 21.26
CA LYS A 29 8.34 7.45 22.68
C LYS A 29 7.28 6.53 23.29
N ARG A 30 5.99 6.77 23.04
CA ARG A 30 4.88 5.93 23.53
C ARG A 30 4.94 4.50 22.98
N ARG A 31 5.40 4.34 21.75
CA ARG A 31 5.50 3.05 21.04
C ARG A 31 6.84 2.34 21.23
N ASN A 32 7.80 2.96 21.91
CA ASN A 32 9.17 2.47 22.05
C ASN A 32 9.84 2.14 20.70
N VAL A 33 9.66 3.01 19.71
CA VAL A 33 10.31 2.91 18.40
C VAL A 33 11.42 3.96 18.30
N THR A 34 12.52 3.58 17.65
CA THR A 34 13.60 4.53 17.35
C THR A 34 13.19 5.34 16.13
N LEU A 35 13.33 6.65 16.23
CA LEU A 35 13.04 7.58 15.14
C LEU A 35 14.26 8.48 14.97
N ASP A 36 14.98 8.31 13.87
CA ASP A 36 16.11 9.17 13.58
C ASP A 36 15.65 10.51 12.95
N ALA A 37 16.59 11.41 12.71
CA ALA A 37 16.28 12.72 12.16
C ALA A 37 15.78 12.66 10.70
N TRP A 38 16.20 11.67 9.92
CA TRP A 38 15.73 11.47 8.55
C TRP A 38 14.32 10.89 8.54
N ASP A 39 14.05 9.87 9.36
CA ASP A 39 12.73 9.27 9.54
C ASP A 39 11.72 10.33 9.99
N LEU A 40 12.06 11.13 11.01
CA LEU A 40 11.17 12.19 11.50
C LEU A 40 10.82 13.20 10.39
N ARG A 41 11.79 13.62 9.57
CA ARG A 41 11.53 14.54 8.45
C ARG A 41 10.64 13.89 7.39
N SER A 42 10.93 12.64 7.03
CA SER A 42 10.18 11.88 6.05
C SER A 42 8.73 11.68 6.50
N GLU A 43 8.53 11.16 7.72
CA GLU A 43 7.20 10.91 8.29
C GLU A 43 6.42 12.21 8.52
N SER A 44 7.06 13.30 8.95
CA SER A 44 6.39 14.60 9.10
C SER A 44 5.89 15.15 7.77
N ALA A 45 6.70 15.02 6.71
CA ALA A 45 6.31 15.45 5.37
C ALA A 45 5.13 14.62 4.85
N ALA A 46 5.18 13.30 5.00
CA ALA A 46 4.12 12.38 4.60
C ALA A 46 2.83 12.61 5.40
N ALA A 47 2.90 12.77 6.72
CA ALA A 47 1.74 13.06 7.56
C ALA A 47 1.07 14.38 7.18
N LYS A 48 1.84 15.41 6.81
CA LYS A 48 1.32 16.71 6.38
C LYS A 48 0.69 16.67 4.98
N GLN A 49 1.36 16.04 4.03
CA GLN A 49 0.95 16.06 2.61
C GLN A 49 -0.08 14.98 2.28
N HIS A 50 -0.02 13.85 2.98
CA HIS A 50 -0.76 12.63 2.67
C HIS A 50 -1.52 12.08 3.88
N PHE A 51 -2.01 12.93 4.79
CA PHE A 51 -2.75 12.51 5.99
C PHE A 51 -3.87 11.50 5.70
N ALA A 52 -4.67 11.77 4.66
CA ALA A 52 -5.77 10.88 4.27
C ALA A 52 -5.28 9.49 3.83
N LEU A 53 -4.17 9.42 3.09
CA LEU A 53 -3.53 8.15 2.76
C LEU A 53 -3.04 7.46 4.04
N GLY A 54 -2.36 8.19 4.93
CA GLY A 54 -1.93 7.67 6.23
C GLY A 54 -3.08 7.00 7.00
N CYS A 55 -4.26 7.63 7.08
CA CYS A 55 -5.43 7.01 7.69
C CYS A 55 -5.83 5.69 7.01
N TRP A 56 -5.84 5.64 5.68
CA TRP A 56 -6.11 4.40 4.94
C TRP A 56 -5.05 3.32 5.23
N LEU A 57 -3.77 3.69 5.32
CA LEU A 57 -2.70 2.75 5.64
C LEU A 57 -2.83 2.20 7.07
N TYR A 58 -3.19 3.04 8.03
CA TYR A 58 -3.54 2.59 9.39
C TYR A 58 -4.72 1.60 9.40
N TYR A 59 -5.75 1.88 8.61
CA TYR A 59 -6.87 0.95 8.48
C TYR A 59 -6.44 -0.38 7.85
N TYR A 60 -5.54 -0.35 6.86
CA TYR A 60 -5.07 -1.55 6.17
C TYR A 60 -4.04 -2.36 6.93
N SER A 61 -3.18 -1.75 7.74
CA SER A 61 -2.17 -2.48 8.52
C SER A 61 -2.79 -3.57 9.41
N GLN A 62 -4.04 -3.37 9.84
CA GLN A 62 -4.82 -4.34 10.63
C GLN A 62 -5.51 -5.43 9.79
N ARG A 63 -5.45 -5.35 8.46
CA ARG A 63 -6.32 -6.10 7.53
C ARG A 63 -5.58 -6.81 6.41
N ILE A 64 -4.40 -6.34 6.03
CA ILE A 64 -3.62 -6.89 4.91
C ILE A 64 -3.22 -8.36 5.10
N GLY A 65 -3.16 -8.84 6.35
CA GLY A 65 -2.94 -10.25 6.69
C GLY A 65 -4.18 -11.14 6.57
N LEU A 66 -5.37 -10.60 6.30
CA LEU A 66 -6.57 -11.41 6.12
C LEU A 66 -6.42 -12.33 4.89
N THR A 67 -6.90 -13.56 5.02
CA THR A 67 -6.94 -14.53 3.91
C THR A 67 -8.26 -14.46 3.15
N GLY A 68 -8.28 -15.08 1.97
CA GLY A 68 -9.49 -15.18 1.15
C GLY A 68 -9.88 -13.88 0.43
N PRO A 69 -11.09 -13.81 -0.14
CA PRO A 69 -11.48 -12.76 -1.07
C PRO A 69 -11.45 -11.34 -0.49
N GLN A 70 -11.73 -11.20 0.81
CA GLN A 70 -11.70 -9.88 1.45
C GLN A 70 -10.27 -9.37 1.61
N GLY A 71 -9.34 -10.23 2.06
CA GLY A 71 -7.93 -9.87 2.20
C GLY A 71 -7.29 -9.50 0.86
N LEU A 72 -7.59 -10.26 -0.19
CA LEU A 72 -7.15 -9.95 -1.55
C LEU A 72 -7.63 -8.55 -1.99
N ARG A 73 -8.91 -8.23 -1.76
CA ARG A 73 -9.47 -6.91 -2.09
C ARG A 73 -8.81 -5.78 -1.29
N ASP A 74 -8.57 -6.01 0.00
CA ASP A 74 -7.94 -5.03 0.88
C ASP A 74 -6.49 -4.75 0.43
N ARG A 75 -5.72 -5.79 0.09
CA ARG A 75 -4.36 -5.63 -0.47
C ARG A 75 -4.36 -4.87 -1.80
N ILE A 76 -5.27 -5.20 -2.72
CA ILE A 76 -5.42 -4.50 -4.00
C ILE A 76 -5.75 -3.02 -3.78
N ASP A 77 -6.72 -2.69 -2.91
CA ASP A 77 -7.10 -1.29 -2.69
C ASP A 77 -6.01 -0.50 -1.97
N CYS A 78 -5.30 -1.14 -1.03
CA CYS A 78 -4.16 -0.55 -0.34
C CYS A 78 -3.05 -0.18 -1.33
N ALA A 79 -2.57 -1.14 -2.13
CA ALA A 79 -1.53 -0.90 -3.14
C ALA A 79 -1.96 0.17 -4.17
N ARG A 80 -3.21 0.11 -4.64
CA ARG A 80 -3.77 1.12 -5.56
C ARG A 80 -3.65 2.53 -4.98
N ARG A 81 -4.00 2.72 -3.70
CA ARG A 81 -3.96 4.04 -3.05
C ARG A 81 -2.54 4.57 -2.87
N ILE A 82 -1.60 3.69 -2.52
CA ILE A 82 -0.18 4.03 -2.42
C ILE A 82 0.32 4.52 -3.79
N PHE A 83 0.05 3.75 -4.85
CA PHE A 83 0.50 4.08 -6.20
C PHE A 83 -0.17 5.34 -6.76
N GLU A 84 -1.47 5.52 -6.54
CA GLU A 84 -2.17 6.73 -6.96
C GLU A 84 -1.70 8.00 -6.25
N ALA A 85 -1.11 7.88 -5.06
CA ALA A 85 -0.54 8.98 -4.30
C ALA A 85 0.91 9.31 -4.71
N GLY A 86 1.49 8.59 -5.67
CA GLY A 86 2.84 8.86 -6.18
C GLY A 86 3.95 8.04 -5.53
N PHE A 87 3.62 7.01 -4.75
CA PHE A 87 4.63 6.14 -4.13
C PHE A 87 4.68 4.80 -4.86
N ALA A 88 5.85 4.39 -5.36
CA ALA A 88 6.07 3.00 -5.76
C ALA A 88 6.29 2.09 -4.53
N ASN A 89 6.97 2.61 -3.50
CA ASN A 89 7.09 2.02 -2.17
C ASN A 89 7.18 3.16 -1.14
N PRO A 90 6.32 3.21 -0.12
CA PRO A 90 6.36 4.28 0.87
C PRO A 90 7.50 4.12 1.91
N GLY A 91 8.17 2.96 1.96
CA GLY A 91 9.16 2.64 2.98
C GLY A 91 8.56 2.83 4.38
N TYR A 92 9.29 3.53 5.25
CA TYR A 92 8.85 3.87 6.61
C TYR A 92 8.13 5.23 6.74
N ALA A 93 7.78 5.89 5.62
CA ALA A 93 7.19 7.25 5.66
C ALA A 93 5.83 7.33 6.39
N PHE A 94 5.18 6.21 6.69
CA PHE A 94 3.91 6.13 7.42
C PHE A 94 3.97 5.21 8.65
N PHE A 95 5.16 4.92 9.17
CA PHE A 95 5.33 3.84 10.15
C PHE A 95 4.92 4.23 11.57
N THR A 96 5.44 5.33 12.11
CA THR A 96 5.31 5.69 13.53
C THR A 96 3.88 6.04 13.92
N VAL A 97 3.15 6.76 13.07
CA VAL A 97 1.75 7.14 13.37
C VAL A 97 0.75 6.16 12.76
N PHE A 98 0.99 5.74 11.51
CA PHE A 98 0.00 4.97 10.76
C PHE A 98 0.29 3.47 10.69
N HIS A 99 1.33 3.00 11.38
CA HIS A 99 1.65 1.58 11.53
C HIS A 99 1.84 0.86 10.19
N PHE A 100 2.39 1.57 9.19
CA PHE A 100 2.61 1.01 7.87
C PHE A 100 4.05 1.27 7.42
N GLY A 101 4.85 0.21 7.37
CA GLY A 101 6.23 0.21 6.90
C GLY A 101 6.46 -0.79 5.78
N GLU A 102 7.73 -1.15 5.57
CA GLU A 102 8.14 -2.10 4.53
C GLU A 102 7.48 -3.46 4.69
N ARG A 103 7.38 -3.99 5.93
CA ARG A 103 6.80 -5.30 6.15
C ARG A 103 5.32 -5.36 5.76
N GLU A 104 4.57 -4.31 6.06
CA GLU A 104 3.17 -4.18 5.64
C GLU A 104 3.07 -4.04 4.11
N PHE A 105 3.98 -3.30 3.48
CA PHE A 105 4.04 -3.17 2.03
C PHE A 105 4.34 -4.50 1.35
N ASP A 106 5.35 -5.24 1.80
CA ASP A 106 5.72 -6.55 1.26
C ASP A 106 4.56 -7.56 1.39
N THR A 107 3.86 -7.53 2.53
CA THR A 107 2.68 -8.37 2.78
C THR A 107 1.58 -8.16 1.71
N LEU A 108 1.52 -7.01 1.04
CA LEU A 108 0.59 -6.80 -0.06
C LEU A 108 0.82 -7.77 -1.23
N PHE A 109 2.05 -8.24 -1.43
CA PHE A 109 2.47 -9.00 -2.59
C PHE A 109 3.09 -10.37 -2.26
N GLU A 110 3.50 -10.60 -1.01
CA GLU A 110 4.11 -11.87 -0.56
C GLU A 110 3.10 -12.90 -0.05
N MET A 111 1.83 -12.52 0.10
CA MET A 111 0.77 -13.48 0.38
C MET A 111 0.61 -14.48 -0.78
N GLY A 112 0.08 -15.67 -0.52
CA GLY A 112 -0.06 -16.74 -1.53
C GLY A 112 -0.90 -16.37 -2.77
N ASP A 113 -1.58 -15.22 -2.77
CA ASP A 113 -2.32 -14.64 -3.89
C ASP A 113 -1.69 -13.35 -4.45
N GLY A 114 -0.43 -13.06 -4.16
CA GLY A 114 0.27 -11.84 -4.60
C GLY A 114 0.25 -11.61 -6.11
N ALA A 115 0.36 -12.67 -6.91
CA ALA A 115 0.22 -12.57 -8.36
C ALA A 115 -1.15 -12.01 -8.79
N ALA A 116 -2.22 -12.37 -8.08
CA ALA A 116 -3.56 -11.85 -8.33
C ALA A 116 -3.67 -10.36 -7.96
N VAL A 117 -2.94 -9.91 -6.93
CA VAL A 117 -2.83 -8.48 -6.58
C VAL A 117 -2.20 -7.70 -7.73
N VAL A 118 -1.03 -8.14 -8.21
CA VAL A 118 -0.31 -7.50 -9.32
C VAL A 118 -1.15 -7.49 -10.59
N ASP A 119 -1.82 -8.59 -10.92
CA ASP A 119 -2.71 -8.69 -12.09
C ASP A 119 -3.89 -7.71 -12.02
N ALA A 120 -4.51 -7.57 -10.85
CA ALA A 120 -5.59 -6.62 -10.64
C ALA A 120 -5.10 -5.18 -10.78
N LEU A 121 -3.96 -4.85 -10.18
CA LEU A 121 -3.31 -3.54 -10.31
C LEU A 121 -2.92 -3.24 -11.76
N ARG A 122 -2.44 -4.24 -12.51
CA ARG A 122 -2.10 -4.06 -13.93
C ARG A 122 -3.33 -3.70 -14.75
N LYS A 123 -4.45 -4.39 -14.52
CA LYS A 123 -5.74 -4.09 -15.17
C LYS A 123 -6.22 -2.67 -14.84
N LEU A 124 -6.01 -2.22 -13.60
CA LEU A 124 -6.31 -0.85 -13.17
C LEU A 124 -5.38 0.17 -13.85
N ALA A 125 -4.07 -0.05 -13.82
CA ALA A 125 -3.06 0.85 -14.37
C ALA A 125 -3.26 1.10 -15.87
N ARG A 126 -3.59 0.06 -16.64
CA ARG A 126 -3.89 0.17 -18.08
C ARG A 126 -5.10 1.05 -18.39
N LYS A 127 -6.08 1.08 -17.50
CA LYS A 127 -7.31 1.87 -17.65
C LYS A 127 -7.22 3.25 -16.98
N SER A 128 -6.22 3.43 -16.10
CA SER A 128 -6.09 4.63 -15.29
C SER A 128 -5.61 5.81 -16.12
N GLN A 129 -6.23 6.96 -15.87
CA GLN A 129 -5.75 8.26 -16.32
C GLN A 129 -4.68 8.84 -15.37
N HIS A 130 -4.50 8.26 -14.18
CA HIS A 130 -3.46 8.66 -13.24
C HIS A 130 -2.12 8.09 -13.70
N GLN A 131 -1.11 8.94 -13.89
CA GLN A 131 0.20 8.51 -14.36
C GLN A 131 0.99 7.76 -13.27
N HIS A 132 0.82 8.14 -12.00
CA HIS A 132 1.57 7.56 -10.87
C HIS A 132 1.46 6.03 -10.74
N ILE A 133 0.32 5.44 -11.06
CA ILE A 133 0.19 3.97 -11.02
C ILE A 133 1.02 3.29 -12.13
N LYS A 134 1.26 3.97 -13.26
CA LYS A 134 2.12 3.46 -14.33
C LYS A 134 3.59 3.67 -13.99
N GLU A 135 3.93 4.80 -13.37
CA GLU A 135 5.26 5.10 -12.83
C GLU A 135 5.65 4.06 -11.77
N ALA A 136 4.76 3.74 -10.83
CA ALA A 136 4.98 2.71 -9.83
C ALA A 136 5.27 1.34 -10.47
N PHE A 137 4.57 0.97 -11.55
CA PHE A 137 4.88 -0.26 -12.30
C PHE A 137 6.30 -0.22 -12.89
N ALA A 138 6.71 0.90 -13.47
CA ALA A 138 8.04 1.05 -14.04
C ALA A 138 9.15 0.97 -12.96
N GLU A 139 8.96 1.67 -11.83
CA GLU A 139 9.90 1.65 -10.69
C GLU A 139 10.05 0.25 -10.09
N LEU A 140 8.97 -0.52 -10.02
CA LEU A 140 8.98 -1.90 -9.52
C LEU A 140 9.44 -2.92 -10.58
N GLY A 141 9.80 -2.49 -11.79
CA GLY A 141 10.20 -3.36 -12.89
C GLY A 141 9.07 -4.24 -13.44
N TRP A 142 7.81 -3.87 -13.18
CA TRP A 142 6.64 -4.63 -13.61
C TRP A 142 6.17 -4.20 -15.00
N SER A 143 5.86 -5.19 -15.84
CA SER A 143 5.28 -4.92 -17.15
C SER A 143 3.79 -4.60 -17.06
N LEU A 144 3.36 -3.60 -17.82
CA LEU A 144 1.95 -3.33 -18.09
C LEU A 144 1.36 -4.23 -19.19
N ALA A 145 2.21 -4.98 -19.92
CA ALA A 145 1.74 -5.95 -20.89
C ALA A 145 0.96 -7.08 -20.19
N PRO A 146 -0.11 -7.61 -20.80
CA PRO A 146 -0.76 -8.80 -20.27
C PRO A 146 0.24 -9.94 -20.16
N VAL A 147 0.21 -10.66 -19.03
CA VAL A 147 0.97 -11.91 -18.89
C VAL A 147 0.34 -12.93 -19.82
N VAL A 148 1.04 -13.27 -20.89
CA VAL A 148 0.66 -14.41 -21.74
C VAL A 148 1.13 -15.65 -21.00
N VAL A 149 0.20 -16.35 -20.34
CA VAL A 149 0.48 -17.70 -19.85
C VAL A 149 0.58 -18.59 -21.08
N GLN A 150 1.80 -18.90 -21.51
CA GLN A 150 2.00 -19.97 -22.48
C GLN A 150 1.57 -21.26 -21.79
N ASN A 151 0.40 -21.78 -22.18
CA ASN A 151 -0.02 -23.10 -21.75
C ASN A 151 1.06 -24.09 -22.20
N ALA A 152 1.77 -24.69 -21.24
CA ALA A 152 2.62 -25.85 -21.48
C ALA A 152 1.70 -27.03 -21.85
N SER A 153 1.30 -27.07 -23.12
CA SER A 153 0.51 -28.14 -23.71
C SER A 153 1.08 -28.46 -25.07
N GLN A 154 2.33 -28.90 -25.10
CA GLN A 154 2.95 -29.54 -26.26
C GLN A 154 4.22 -30.29 -25.82
N ILE A 155 4.03 -31.35 -25.03
CA ILE A 155 4.90 -32.53 -25.15
C ILE A 155 4.01 -33.61 -25.75
N GLN A 156 3.81 -33.53 -27.06
CA GLN A 156 3.56 -34.73 -27.84
C GLN A 156 4.89 -35.47 -27.91
N LEU A 157 5.08 -36.43 -27.02
CA LEU A 157 6.04 -37.51 -27.23
C LEU A 157 5.52 -38.34 -28.40
N ALA A 158 5.95 -37.96 -29.60
CA ALA A 158 6.10 -38.91 -30.68
C ALA A 158 7.49 -39.52 -30.52
N LEU A 159 7.54 -40.78 -30.05
CA LEU A 159 8.36 -41.90 -30.51
C LEU A 159 8.15 -43.09 -29.59
#